data_AF-A0A9X9WUX7-F1
#
_entry.id   AF-A0A9X9WUX7-F1
#
_cell.length_a   1.000
_cell.length_b   1.000
_cell.length_c   1.000
_cell.angle_alpha   90.00
_cell.angle_beta   90.00
_cell.angle_gamma   90.00
#
_symmetry.space_group_name_H-M   'P 1'
#
loop_
_entity.id
_entity.type
_entity.pdbx_description
1 polymer ?
#
loop_
_entity_poly.entity_id
_entity_poly.type
_entity_poly.pdbx_seq_one_letter_code
_entity_poly.pdbx_strand_id
1 'polypeptide(L)'
;MTTPRQSDGTLYHRAMPSTARDAVARFLDAVRFDANGLVPCIAQQHDTGEVLMMAWMNAEAVAETLTTGRVCYFSRSRNALWRKGETSGQQQVLKDLRLDCDGDTLLALVDQTGVACHTGRRNCFFRAIRDGELANIAAPLVDPKELYGA
;
A
#
# COMPACT_ATOMS: atom_id res chain seq x y z
N MET A 1 14.75 22.49 19.54
CA MET A 1 15.59 21.69 18.63
C MET A 1 15.60 20.27 19.16
N THR A 2 14.71 19.43 18.65
CA THR A 2 14.54 18.05 19.09
C THR A 2 14.69 17.21 17.83
N THR A 3 15.81 16.52 17.70
CA THR A 3 16.12 15.63 16.59
C THR A 3 15.08 14.51 16.54
N PRO A 4 14.53 14.14 15.37
CA PRO A 4 13.70 12.94 15.30
C PRO A 4 14.59 11.72 15.52
N ARG A 5 14.15 10.84 16.42
CA ARG A 5 14.75 9.54 16.70
C ARG A 5 14.71 8.70 15.42
N GLN A 6 15.88 8.41 14.86
CA GLN A 6 16.03 7.40 13.81
C GLN A 6 15.50 6.06 14.36
N SER A 7 14.52 5.49 13.66
CA SER A 7 14.03 4.15 13.94
C SER A 7 15.15 3.14 13.67
N ASP A 8 15.52 2.42 14.71
CA ASP A 8 16.47 1.32 14.71
C ASP A 8 16.11 0.27 13.63
N GLY A 9 16.98 0.13 12.62
CA GLY A 9 16.86 -0.79 11.48
C GLY A 9 17.09 -2.28 11.80
N THR A 10 16.85 -2.74 13.03
CA THR A 10 17.18 -4.10 13.48
C THR A 10 16.28 -5.21 12.86
N LEU A 11 15.21 -4.88 12.13
CA LEU A 11 14.30 -5.89 11.57
C LEU A 11 14.78 -6.56 10.26
N TYR A 12 15.83 -6.06 9.60
CA TYR A 12 16.21 -6.51 8.24
C TYR A 12 17.33 -7.57 8.19
N HIS A 13 17.86 -8.02 9.32
CA HIS A 13 19.25 -8.50 9.32
C HIS A 13 19.50 -9.98 9.01
N ARG A 14 18.49 -10.88 8.88
CA ARG A 14 18.78 -12.33 8.98
C ARG A 14 18.33 -13.30 7.86
N ALA A 15 17.61 -12.88 6.81
CA ALA A 15 17.09 -13.86 5.82
C ALA A 15 17.28 -13.52 4.33
N MET A 16 17.90 -12.38 3.98
CA MET A 16 18.02 -11.96 2.58
C MET A 16 19.47 -11.97 2.06
N PRO A 17 19.70 -12.42 0.81
CA PRO A 17 20.98 -12.22 0.12
C PRO A 17 21.41 -10.75 0.20
N SER A 18 22.70 -10.47 0.34
CA SER A 18 23.22 -9.09 0.47
C SER A 18 22.75 -8.19 -0.67
N THR A 19 22.76 -8.71 -1.90
CA THR A 19 22.33 -7.97 -3.11
C THR A 19 20.87 -7.51 -3.05
N ALA A 20 19.98 -8.32 -2.48
CA ALA A 20 18.56 -7.97 -2.31
C ALA A 20 18.38 -6.88 -1.24
N ARG A 21 19.11 -6.97 -0.13
CA ARG A 21 19.11 -5.92 0.91
C ARG A 21 19.63 -4.60 0.39
N ASP A 22 20.72 -4.63 -0.38
CA ASP A 22 21.30 -3.43 -0.99
C ASP A 22 20.34 -2.80 -2.00
N ALA A 23 19.53 -3.59 -2.71
CA ALA A 23 18.50 -3.08 -3.61
C ALA A 23 17.37 -2.37 -2.86
N VAL A 24 16.89 -2.95 -1.76
CA VAL A 24 15.87 -2.31 -0.89
C VAL A 24 16.40 -1.00 -0.30
N ALA A 25 17.65 -0.99 0.19
CA ALA A 25 18.27 0.21 0.74
C ALA A 25 18.37 1.33 -0.32
N ARG A 26 18.87 1.02 -1.53
CA ARG A 26 18.93 1.99 -2.63
C ARG A 26 17.55 2.54 -3.01
N PHE A 27 16.51 1.70 -2.98
CA PHE A 27 15.16 2.16 -3.27
C PHE A 27 14.67 3.13 -2.19
N LEU A 28 14.85 2.79 -0.91
CA LEU A 28 14.48 3.65 0.22
C LEU A 28 15.21 4.99 0.20
N ASP A 29 16.49 5.01 -0.16
CA ASP A 29 17.29 6.23 -0.28
C ASP A 29 16.76 7.18 -1.37
N ALA A 30 16.09 6.64 -2.39
CA ALA A 30 15.48 7.42 -3.47
C ALA A 30 14.10 7.99 -3.10
N VAL A 31 13.41 7.41 -2.11
CA VAL A 31 12.06 7.83 -1.71
C VAL A 31 12.12 9.11 -0.87
N ARG A 32 11.35 10.12 -1.28
CA ARG A 32 11.12 11.35 -0.53
C ARG A 32 9.91 11.18 0.38
N PHE A 33 10.16 10.78 1.60
CA PHE A 33 9.14 10.80 2.65
C PHE A 33 8.80 12.24 3.05
N ASP A 34 7.53 12.49 3.35
CA ASP A 34 7.05 13.77 3.87
C ASP A 34 7.57 14.06 5.30
N ALA A 35 7.17 15.19 5.87
CA ALA A 35 7.56 15.58 7.22
C ALA A 35 7.10 14.60 8.33
N ASN A 36 6.15 13.71 8.02
CA ASN A 36 5.65 12.67 8.93
C ASN A 36 6.34 11.31 8.68
N GLY A 37 7.31 11.25 7.76
CA GLY A 37 7.96 10.00 7.37
C GLY A 37 7.07 9.10 6.48
N LEU A 38 6.14 9.70 5.72
CA LEU A 38 5.17 8.98 4.89
C LEU A 38 5.32 9.30 3.40
N VAL A 39 4.99 8.34 2.56
CA VAL A 39 4.89 8.47 1.10
C VAL A 39 3.53 7.92 0.64
N PRO A 40 2.79 8.63 -0.25
CA PRO A 40 1.60 8.08 -0.87
C PRO A 40 1.97 6.91 -1.80
N CYS A 41 1.16 5.86 -1.77
CA CYS A 41 1.30 4.71 -2.64
C CYS A 41 -0.03 4.39 -3.31
N ILE A 42 -0.03 4.43 -4.65
CA ILE A 42 -1.16 4.04 -5.49
C ILE A 42 -1.02 2.56 -5.79
N ALA A 43 -2.04 1.76 -5.45
CA ALA A 43 -2.13 0.38 -5.87
C ALA A 43 -2.93 0.28 -7.17
N GLN A 44 -2.33 -0.33 -8.18
CA GLN A 44 -2.93 -0.54 -9.50
C GLN A 44 -2.88 -2.03 -9.85
N GLN A 45 -3.97 -2.55 -10.38
CA GLN A 45 -4.01 -3.91 -10.90
C GLN A 45 -3.04 -4.05 -12.07
N HIS A 46 -2.12 -5.03 -11.99
CA HIS A 46 -0.95 -5.08 -12.87
C HIS A 46 -1.25 -5.36 -14.34
N ASP A 47 -2.35 -6.06 -14.65
CA ASP A 47 -2.71 -6.49 -16.00
C ASP A 47 -3.74 -5.58 -16.66
N THR A 48 -4.71 -5.07 -15.90
CA THR A 48 -5.76 -4.19 -16.42
C THR A 48 -5.43 -2.70 -16.33
N GLY A 49 -4.49 -2.32 -15.47
CA GLY A 49 -4.22 -0.91 -15.15
C GLY A 49 -5.29 -0.25 -14.27
N GLU A 50 -6.26 -1.00 -13.73
CA GLU A 50 -7.29 -0.46 -12.83
C GLU A 50 -6.64 0.10 -11.56
N VAL A 51 -6.87 1.38 -11.25
CA VAL A 51 -6.47 1.95 -9.96
C VAL A 51 -7.39 1.42 -8.86
N LEU A 52 -6.82 0.73 -7.88
CA LEU A 52 -7.54 0.03 -6.84
C LEU A 52 -7.74 0.88 -5.60
N MET A 53 -6.67 1.52 -5.11
CA MET A 53 -6.68 2.34 -3.91
C MET A 53 -5.42 3.21 -3.81
N MET A 54 -5.44 4.15 -2.87
CA MET A 54 -4.27 4.87 -2.40
C MET A 54 -4.18 4.72 -0.88
N ALA A 55 -2.97 4.47 -0.37
CA ALA A 55 -2.69 4.48 1.05
C ALA A 55 -1.26 4.97 1.32
N TRP A 56 -0.97 5.27 2.58
CA TRP A 56 0.35 5.75 2.99
C TRP A 56 1.27 4.58 3.29
N MET A 57 2.56 4.74 3.02
CA MET A 57 3.64 3.87 3.48
C MET A 57 4.65 4.70 4.25
N ASN A 58 5.20 4.16 5.33
CA ASN A 58 6.45 4.65 5.92
C ASN A 58 7.62 3.79 5.39
N ALA A 59 8.86 4.11 5.77
CA ALA A 59 10.04 3.35 5.32
C ALA A 59 9.94 1.84 5.63
N GLU A 60 9.42 1.48 6.81
CA GLU A 60 9.22 0.09 7.21
C GLU A 60 8.20 -0.65 6.31
N ALA A 61 7.09 0.01 5.96
CA ALA A 61 6.08 -0.55 5.08
C ALA A 61 6.61 -0.78 3.64
N VAL A 62 7.42 0.15 3.13
CA VAL A 62 8.09 0.01 1.81
C VAL A 62 9.05 -1.17 1.84
N ALA A 63 9.92 -1.22 2.85
CA ALA A 63 10.92 -2.26 2.99
C ALA A 63 10.28 -3.65 3.13
N GLU A 64 9.24 -3.77 3.95
CA GLU A 64 8.50 -5.02 4.11
C GLU A 64 7.81 -5.44 2.80
N THR A 65 7.22 -4.50 2.07
CA THR A 65 6.58 -4.76 0.78
C THR A 65 7.57 -5.34 -0.24
N LEU A 66 8.73 -4.71 -0.40
CA LEU A 66 9.80 -5.20 -1.28
C LEU A 66 10.40 -6.53 -0.81
N THR A 67 10.46 -6.74 0.50
CA THR A 67 11.05 -7.94 1.12
C THR A 67 10.15 -9.16 0.96
N THR A 68 8.85 -9.00 1.19
CA THR A 68 7.90 -10.11 1.28
C THR A 68 7.13 -10.34 -0.02
N GLY A 69 7.12 -9.36 -0.93
CA GLY A 69 6.23 -9.37 -2.10
C GLY A 69 4.75 -9.21 -1.74
N ARG A 70 4.41 -8.91 -0.47
CA ARG A 70 3.05 -8.66 -0.01
C ARG A 70 2.91 -7.20 0.39
N VAL A 71 1.89 -6.52 -0.13
CA VAL A 71 1.78 -5.06 0.12
C VAL A 71 1.44 -4.78 1.58
N CYS A 72 2.31 -3.99 2.22
CA CYS A 72 2.18 -3.46 3.56
C CYS A 72 2.01 -1.95 3.49
N TYR A 73 1.04 -1.41 4.22
CA TYR A 73 0.78 0.02 4.34
C TYR A 73 1.00 0.49 5.77
N PHE A 74 1.06 1.80 5.97
CA PHE A 74 1.06 2.43 7.28
C PHE A 74 -0.28 3.11 7.56
N SER A 75 -0.93 2.70 8.65
CA SER A 75 -2.19 3.29 9.10
C SER A 75 -1.90 4.48 10.00
N ARG A 76 -2.11 5.70 9.49
CA ARG A 76 -1.90 6.94 10.25
C ARG A 76 -2.74 7.01 11.54
N SER A 77 -3.98 6.52 11.49
CA SER A 77 -4.88 6.52 12.65
C SER A 77 -4.51 5.49 13.71
N ARG A 78 -3.98 4.33 13.31
CA ARG A 78 -3.53 3.28 14.23
C ARG A 78 -2.06 3.41 14.61
N ASN A 79 -1.33 4.29 13.94
CA ASN A 79 0.12 4.45 14.04
C ASN A 79 0.85 3.09 13.92
N ALA A 80 0.44 2.27 12.96
CA ALA A 80 0.86 0.87 12.84
C ALA A 80 0.91 0.39 11.38
N LEU A 81 1.79 -0.58 11.13
CA LEU A 81 1.84 -1.34 9.88
C LEU A 81 0.56 -2.16 9.69
N TRP A 82 0.16 -2.33 8.44
CA TRP A 82 -1.00 -3.12 8.05
C TRP A 82 -0.77 -3.80 6.71
N ARG A 83 -0.76 -5.14 6.74
CA ARG A 83 -0.63 -5.94 5.52
C ARG A 83 -2.01 -6.07 4.86
N LYS A 84 -2.12 -5.67 3.60
CA LYS A 84 -3.41 -5.64 2.91
C LYS A 84 -4.03 -7.04 2.89
N GLY A 85 -5.26 -7.13 3.40
CA GLY A 85 -6.03 -8.38 3.44
C GLY A 85 -5.59 -9.37 4.51
N GLU A 86 -4.79 -8.97 5.52
CA GLU A 86 -4.41 -9.84 6.65
C GLU A 86 -5.62 -10.41 7.40
N THR A 87 -6.67 -9.63 7.57
CA THR A 87 -7.92 -10.09 8.21
C THR A 87 -8.90 -10.71 7.22
N SER A 88 -9.08 -10.09 6.04
CA SER A 88 -10.16 -10.47 5.11
C SER A 88 -9.77 -11.49 4.03
N GLY A 89 -8.50 -11.89 3.96
CA GLY A 89 -7.96 -12.70 2.86
C GLY A 89 -7.84 -11.97 1.51
N GLN A 90 -8.28 -10.70 1.41
CA GLN A 90 -8.25 -9.91 0.17
C GLN A 90 -6.89 -9.25 -0.07
N GLN A 91 -5.88 -10.08 -0.35
CA GLN A 91 -4.48 -9.70 -0.39
C GLN A 91 -4.06 -8.99 -1.67
N GLN A 92 -2.93 -8.28 -1.61
CA GLN A 92 -2.23 -7.70 -2.75
C GLN A 92 -0.83 -8.30 -2.84
N VAL A 93 -0.58 -9.05 -3.91
CA VAL A 93 0.76 -9.56 -4.23
C VAL A 93 1.43 -8.55 -5.13
N LEU A 94 2.60 -8.05 -4.72
CA LEU A 94 3.39 -7.10 -5.48
C LEU A 94 3.96 -7.76 -6.73
N LYS A 95 3.80 -7.10 -7.88
CA LYS A 95 4.47 -7.46 -9.14
C LYS A 95 5.59 -6.48 -9.48
N ASP A 96 5.38 -5.20 -9.17
CA ASP A 96 6.37 -4.14 -9.39
C ASP A 96 6.10 -2.98 -8.41
N LEU A 97 7.16 -2.28 -7.98
CA LEU A 97 7.06 -1.07 -7.18
C LEU A 97 7.85 0.04 -7.87
N ARG A 98 7.13 1.07 -8.31
CA ARG A 98 7.69 2.18 -9.06
C ARG A 98 7.71 3.43 -8.20
N LEU A 99 8.71 4.25 -8.46
CA LEU A 99 8.88 5.58 -7.89
C LEU A 99 8.66 6.59 -9.02
N ASP A 100 7.99 7.69 -8.73
CA ASP A 100 7.80 8.77 -9.70
C ASP A 100 9.06 9.65 -9.87
N CYS A 101 8.94 10.74 -10.64
CA CYS A 101 10.11 11.46 -11.16
C CYS A 101 10.83 12.33 -10.12
N ASP A 102 10.12 12.83 -9.11
CA ASP A 102 10.71 13.57 -7.99
C ASP A 102 10.83 12.71 -6.73
N GLY A 103 10.22 11.53 -6.72
CA GLY A 103 10.41 10.49 -5.71
C GLY A 103 9.45 10.61 -4.53
N ASP A 104 8.39 11.40 -4.65
CA ASP A 104 7.43 11.61 -3.58
C ASP A 104 6.17 10.74 -3.68
N THR A 105 6.05 9.93 -4.73
CA THR A 105 4.90 9.03 -4.90
C THR A 105 5.30 7.65 -5.41
N LEU A 106 4.69 6.62 -4.83
CA LEU A 106 4.85 5.23 -5.24
C LEU A 106 3.67 4.74 -6.09
N LEU A 107 3.97 3.90 -7.08
CA LEU A 107 2.99 3.11 -7.82
C LEU A 107 3.30 1.61 -7.62
N ALA A 108 2.46 0.93 -6.87
CA ALA A 108 2.51 -0.52 -6.70
C ALA A 108 1.64 -1.21 -7.77
N LEU A 109 2.27 -1.93 -8.68
CA LEU A 109 1.55 -2.87 -9.55
C LEU A 109 1.31 -4.15 -8.76
N VAL A 110 0.05 -4.52 -8.59
CA VAL A 110 -0.38 -5.61 -7.73
C VAL A 110 -1.29 -6.58 -8.46
N ASP A 111 -1.24 -7.83 -8.01
CA ASP A 111 -2.25 -8.84 -8.28
C ASP A 111 -3.16 -8.92 -7.06
N GLN A 112 -4.38 -8.38 -7.23
CA GLN A 112 -5.36 -8.25 -6.16
C GLN A 112 -6.25 -9.49 -6.11
N THR A 113 -6.16 -10.23 -5.00
CA THR A 113 -7.16 -11.25 -4.65
C THR A 113 -8.49 -10.58 -4.28
N GLY A 114 -9.55 -10.90 -5.01
CA GLY A 114 -10.91 -10.40 -4.81
C GLY A 114 -11.04 -8.86 -4.76
N VAL A 115 -11.58 -8.30 -3.67
CA VAL A 115 -11.95 -6.89 -3.57
C VAL A 115 -10.90 -6.05 -2.82
N ALA A 116 -10.50 -4.90 -3.37
CA ALA A 116 -9.55 -4.02 -2.69
C ALA A 116 -10.21 -3.24 -1.54
N CYS A 117 -11.49 -2.87 -1.68
CA CYS A 117 -12.19 -2.02 -0.74
C CYS A 117 -12.92 -2.81 0.36
N HIS A 118 -12.83 -2.34 1.61
CA HIS A 118 -13.56 -2.91 2.75
C HIS A 118 -15.10 -2.80 2.61
N THR A 119 -15.58 -1.96 1.69
CA THR A 119 -17.03 -1.87 1.37
C THR A 119 -17.50 -2.96 0.42
N GLY A 120 -16.65 -3.96 0.15
CA GLY A 120 -16.99 -5.08 -0.73
C GLY A 120 -16.82 -4.77 -2.21
N ARG A 121 -16.22 -3.63 -2.57
CA ARG A 121 -16.07 -3.16 -3.95
C ARG A 121 -14.69 -3.42 -4.50
N ARG A 122 -14.62 -3.58 -5.83
CA ARG A 122 -13.36 -3.85 -6.54
C ARG A 122 -12.28 -2.84 -6.22
N ASN A 123 -12.60 -1.55 -6.29
CA ASN A 123 -11.70 -0.44 -5.98
C ASN A 123 -12.36 0.56 -4.99
N CYS A 124 -11.54 1.41 -4.38
CA CYS A 124 -11.98 2.44 -3.43
C CYS A 124 -12.63 3.66 -4.10
N PHE A 125 -12.46 3.84 -5.41
CA PHE A 125 -12.90 5.01 -6.18
C PHE A 125 -14.30 4.85 -6.77
N PHE A 126 -15.24 4.36 -5.96
CA PHE A 126 -16.60 4.02 -6.38
C PHE A 126 -17.61 5.17 -6.26
N ARG A 127 -17.17 6.38 -5.89
CA ARG A 127 -18.02 7.57 -5.75
C ARG A 127 -17.61 8.62 -6.77
N ALA A 128 -18.58 9.17 -7.50
CA ALA A 128 -18.33 10.24 -8.46
C ALA A 128 -19.58 11.11 -8.64
N ILE A 129 -19.41 12.31 -9.19
CA ILE A 129 -20.55 13.15 -9.60
C ILE A 129 -21.19 12.55 -10.85
N ARG A 130 -22.50 12.31 -10.81
CA ARG A 130 -23.35 11.89 -11.93
C ARG A 130 -24.64 12.69 -11.88
N ASP A 131 -25.02 13.26 -13.01
CA ASP A 131 -26.23 14.08 -13.14
C ASP A 131 -26.35 15.19 -12.10
N GLY A 132 -25.22 15.80 -11.74
CA GLY A 132 -25.14 16.88 -10.75
C GLY A 132 -25.07 16.43 -9.29
N GLU A 133 -25.15 15.13 -8.99
CA GLU A 133 -25.15 14.61 -7.63
C GLU A 133 -24.02 13.60 -7.35
N LEU A 134 -23.62 13.50 -6.09
CA LEU A 134 -22.63 12.54 -5.64
C LEU A 134 -23.25 11.14 -5.53
N ALA A 135 -22.91 10.26 -6.47
CA ALA A 135 -23.46 8.92 -6.57
C ALA A 135 -22.41 7.83 -6.35
N ASN A 136 -22.86 6.65 -5.93
CA ASN A 136 -22.07 5.42 -6.04
C ASN A 136 -22.14 4.92 -7.48
N ILE A 137 -21.01 4.80 -8.16
CA ILE A 137 -20.90 4.37 -9.56
C ILE A 137 -20.54 2.88 -9.71
N ALA A 138 -20.38 2.18 -8.59
CA ALA A 138 -20.17 0.73 -8.57
C ALA A 138 -20.89 0.10 -7.36
N ALA A 139 -21.47 -1.07 -7.57
CA ALA A 139 -22.07 -1.87 -6.51
C ALA A 139 -21.00 -2.71 -5.78
N PRO A 140 -21.21 -3.09 -4.50
CA PRO A 140 -20.41 -4.13 -3.86
C PRO A 140 -20.46 -5.43 -4.66
N LEU A 141 -19.32 -6.08 -4.80
CA LEU A 141 -19.18 -7.42 -5.38
C LEU A 141 -19.29 -8.52 -4.30
N VAL A 142 -18.99 -8.17 -3.06
CA VAL A 142 -19.05 -9.04 -1.87
C VAL A 142 -19.72 -8.25 -0.74
N ASP A 143 -20.51 -8.89 0.12
CA ASP A 143 -21.03 -8.22 1.31
C ASP A 143 -19.88 -7.97 2.31
N PRO A 144 -19.68 -6.73 2.80
CA PRO A 144 -18.67 -6.46 3.84
C PRO A 144 -18.72 -7.39 5.05
N LYS A 145 -19.91 -7.88 5.43
CA LYS A 145 -20.07 -8.81 6.56
C LYS A 145 -19.39 -10.15 6.31
N GLU A 146 -19.36 -10.60 5.06
CA GLU A 146 -18.65 -11.83 4.67
C GLU A 146 -17.13 -11.67 4.76
N LEU A 147 -16.61 -10.44 4.62
CA LEU A 147 -15.17 -10.16 4.63
C LEU A 147 -14.54 -10.09 6.02
N TYR A 148 -15.31 -9.69 7.03
CA TYR A 148 -14.78 -9.38 8.36
C TYR A 148 -15.38 -10.20 9.50
N GLY A 149 -16.38 -11.04 9.20
CA GLY A 149 -17.22 -11.64 10.22
C GLY A 149 -18.12 -10.59 10.87
N ALA A 150 -19.33 -10.98 11.25
CA ALA A 150 -20.23 -10.13 12.02
C ALA A 150 -19.75 -9.99 13.46
#